data_AF-A0A3D2XZP2-F1
#
_entry.id   AF-A0A3D2XZP2-F1
#
_cell.length_a   1.000
_cell.length_b   1.000
_cell.length_c   1.000
_cell.angle_alpha   90.00
_cell.angle_beta   90.00
_cell.angle_gamma   90.00
#
_symmetry.space_group_name_H-M   'P 1'
#
loop_
_entity.id
_entity.type
_entity.pdbx_description
1 polymer ?
#
loop_
_entity_poly.entity_id
_entity_poly.type
_entity_poly.pdbx_seq_one_letter_code
_entity_poly.pdbx_strand_id
1 'polypeptide(L)' 'SSLAKGDEILTQGGMVGKVTKVSDEKDFIEVALNDQTNIVVQKSAVSAVLPKGTMKSI' A
#
# COMPACT_ATOMS: atom_id res chain seq x y z
N SER A 1 -13.61 -1.28 2.23
CA SER A 1 -12.66 -0.44 3.00
C SER A 1 -11.92 0.44 2.02
N SER A 2 -12.00 1.76 2.18
CA SER A 2 -11.37 2.69 1.24
C SER A 2 -9.91 2.87 1.61
N LEU A 3 -9.00 2.51 0.71
CA LEU A 3 -7.57 2.77 0.85
C LEU A 3 -7.32 4.27 0.73
N ALA A 4 -6.55 4.83 1.65
CA ALA A 4 -6.17 6.22 1.65
C ALA A 4 -4.65 6.39 1.51
N LYS A 5 -4.23 7.58 1.08
CA LYS A 5 -2.82 7.96 1.08
C LYS A 5 -2.28 7.94 2.50
N GLY A 6 -1.16 7.26 2.70
CA GLY A 6 -0.50 7.09 3.98
C GLY A 6 -0.95 5.86 4.76
N ASP A 7 -1.87 5.05 4.23
CA ASP A 7 -2.17 3.74 4.80
C ASP A 7 -1.02 2.77 4.55
N GLU A 8 -0.72 1.97 5.56
CA GLU A 8 0.20 0.84 5.43
C GLU A 8 -0.61 -0.36 4.94
N ILE A 9 -0.08 -1.10 3.98
CA ILE A 9 -0.76 -2.22 3.35
C ILE A 9 0.14 -3.45 3.29
N LEU A 10 -0.49 -4.62 3.36
CA LEU A 10 0.11 -5.90 3.07
C LEU A 10 -0.45 -6.40 1.73
N THR A 11 0.43 -6.67 0.78
CA THR A 11 0.05 -7.26 -0.52
C THR A 11 0.04 -8.80 -0.43
N GLN A 12 -0.68 -9.46 -1.35
CA GLN A 12 -0.76 -10.93 -1.39
C GLN A 12 0.60 -11.64 -1.54
N GLY A 13 1.64 -10.95 -2.02
CA GLY A 13 3.01 -11.47 -2.12
C GLY A 13 3.84 -11.35 -0.84
N GLY A 14 3.25 -10.88 0.28
CA GLY A 14 3.97 -10.63 1.53
C GLY A 14 4.74 -9.30 1.56
N MET A 15 4.64 -8.47 0.52
CA MET A 15 5.27 -7.15 0.53
C MET A 15 4.44 -6.18 1.35
N VAL A 16 5.12 -5.43 2.21
CA VAL A 16 4.53 -4.36 3.02
C VAL A 16 4.98 -3.02 2.46
N GLY A 17 4.05 -2.08 2.35
CA GLY A 17 4.36 -0.74 1.88
C GLY A 17 3.32 0.28 2.28
N LYS A 18 3.60 1.54 1.97
CA LYS A 18 2.74 2.67 2.30
C LYS A 18 2.13 3.28 1.04
N VAL A 19 0.82 3.48 1.03
CA VAL A 19 0.12 4.08 -0.12
C VAL A 19 0.56 5.53 -0.30
N THR A 20 1.14 5.85 -1.46
CA THR A 20 1.56 7.21 -1.81
C THR A 20 0.55 7.92 -2.69
N LYS A 21 -0.21 7.16 -3.49
CA LYS A 21 -1.26 7.66 -4.37
C LYS A 21 -2.37 6.64 -4.53
N VAL A 22 -3.61 7.12 -4.49
CA VAL A 22 -4.80 6.32 -4.80
C VAL A 22 -5.38 6.86 -6.09
N SER A 23 -5.57 6.00 -7.09
CA SER A 23 -6.29 6.37 -8.31
C SER A 23 -7.64 5.69 -8.30
N ASP A 24 -8.71 6.47 -8.27
CA ASP A 24 -10.08 5.92 -8.25
C ASP A 24 -10.59 5.53 -9.64
N GLU A 25 -10.00 6.05 -10.70
CA GLU A 25 -10.40 5.75 -12.08
C GLU A 25 -9.86 4.42 -12.64
N LYS A 26 -8.86 3.80 -12.01
CA LYS A 26 -8.14 2.66 -12.62
C LYS A 26 -7.94 1.43 -11.73
N ASP A 27 -8.50 1.37 -10.52
CA ASP A 27 -8.26 0.26 -9.57
C ASP A 27 -6.77 -0.01 -9.25
N PHE A 28 -5.88 0.93 -9.55
CA PHE A 28 -4.47 0.87 -9.19
C PHE A 28 -4.14 1.91 -8.11
N ILE A 29 -3.20 1.54 -7.25
CA ILE A 29 -2.62 2.40 -6.22
C ILE A 29 -1.11 2.38 -6.35
N GLU A 30 -0.48 3.49 -5.99
CA GLU A 30 0.97 3.59 -5.86
C GLU A 30 1.34 3.36 -4.40
N VAL A 31 2.32 2.50 -4.18
CA VAL A 31 2.76 2.04 -2.87
C VAL A 31 4.27 2.19 -2.81
N ALA A 32 4.76 2.95 -1.82
CA ALA A 32 6.17 3.02 -1.50
C ALA A 32 6.56 1.82 -0.65
N LEU A 33 7.54 1.05 -1.11
CA LEU A 33 8.19 -0.01 -0.34
C LEU A 33 9.31 0.56 0.54
N ASN A 34 9.97 1.61 0.06
CA ASN A 34 10.97 2.40 0.76
C ASN A 34 11.01 3.82 0.17
N ASP A 35 11.92 4.68 0.65
CA ASP A 35 12.01 6.08 0.21
C ASP A 35 12.39 6.27 -1.26
N GLN A 36 12.98 5.26 -1.90
CA GLN A 36 13.45 5.33 -3.29
C GLN A 36 12.61 4.50 -4.26
N THR A 37 11.75 3.61 -3.76
CA THR A 37 11.09 2.57 -4.54
C THR A 37 9.59 2.65 -4.35
N ASN A 38 8.93 3.06 -5.43
CA ASN A 38 7.48 3.04 -5.55
C ASN A 38 7.08 1.96 -6.54
N ILE A 39 6.04 1.21 -6.22
CA ILE A 39 5.43 0.23 -7.11
C ILE A 39 3.96 0.58 -7.32
N VAL A 40 3.45 0.23 -8.49
CA VAL A 40 2.02 0.34 -8.77
C VAL A 40 1.41 -1.05 -8.60
N VAL A 41 0.42 -1.17 -7.72
CA VAL A 41 -0.29 -2.41 -7.45
C VAL A 41 -1.78 -2.24 -7.67
N GLN A 42 -2.46 -3.32 -8.04
CA GLN A 42 -3.91 -3.33 -8.11
C GLN A 42 -4.50 -3.31 -6.70
N LYS A 43 -5.63 -2.61 -6.50
CA LYS A 43 -6.40 -2.61 -5.24
C LYS A 43 -6.75 -4.04 -4.80
N SER A 44 -7.02 -4.94 -5.75
CA SER A 44 -7.29 -6.37 -5.51
C SER A 44 -6.10 -7.16 -4.96
N ALA A 45 -4.86 -6.70 -5.20
CA ALA A 45 -3.65 -7.34 -4.70
C ALA A 45 -3.36 -6.98 -3.23
N VAL A 46 -4.11 -6.03 -2.65
CA VAL A 46 -4.02 -5.68 -1.23
C VAL A 46 -4.74 -6.75 -0.42
N SER A 47 -3.99 -7.46 0.41
CA SER A 47 -4.49 -8.49 1.32
C SER A 47 -5.07 -7.87 2.59
N ALA A 48 -4.38 -6.88 3.17
CA ALA A 48 -4.84 -6.19 4.38
C ALA A 48 -4.32 -4.75 4.45
N VAL A 49 -5.07 -3.89 5.16
CA VAL A 49 -4.62 -2.57 5.59
C VAL A 49 -4.11 -2.71 7.02
N LEU A 50 -2.88 -2.26 7.26
CA LEU A 50 -2.21 -2.33 8.55
C LEU A 50 -2.41 -1.02 9.34
N PRO A 51 -2.44 -1.09 10.69
CA PRO A 51 -2.38 0.11 11.52
C PRO A 51 -1.09 0.89 11.26
N LYS A 52 -1.16 2.22 11.23
CA LYS A 52 0.01 3.07 11.00
C LYS A 52 1.12 2.79 12.03
N GLY A 53 2.35 2.62 11.56
CA GLY A 53 3.52 2.33 12.39
C GLY A 53 3.87 0.85 12.49
N THR A 54 3.11 -0.04 11.83
CA THR A 54 3.42 -1.48 11.78
C THR A 54 4.76 -1.71 11.10
N MET A 55 5.04 -0.96 10.01
CA MET A 55 6.32 -1.05 9.29
C MET A 55 7.54 -0.61 10.11
N LYS A 56 7.35 0.16 11.18
CA LYS A 56 8.44 0.56 12.10
C LYS A 56 8.66 -0.42 13.24
N SER A 57 7.70 -1.32 13.45
CA SER A 57 7.70 -2.29 14.56
C SER A 57 8.31 -3.64 14.16
N ILE A 58 8.64 -3.81 12.88
CA ILE A 58 9.35 -4.95 12.27
C ILE A 58 10.75 -4.52 11.86
#